data_AF-A0AAE0RUN7-F1
#
_entry.id   AF-A0AAE0RUN7-F1
#
_cell.length_a   1.000
_cell.length_b   1.000
_cell.length_c   1.000
_cell.angle_alpha   90.00
_cell.angle_beta   90.00
_cell.angle_gamma   90.00
#
_symmetry.space_group_name_H-M   'P 1'
#
loop_
_entity.id
_entity.type
_entity.pdbx_description
1 polymer ?
#
loop_
_entity_poly.entity_id
_entity_poly.type
_entity_poly.pdbx_seq_one_letter_code
_entity_poly.pdbx_strand_id
1 'polypeptide(L)'
;MDKFVIRNPKTKTISPKSSPSKPKLKQTTIESLKGVVIVEDILRHKSILVLKTSSKGEILNSLQELGKKIPSRNVMLDTKIGRIVSKLCKNEDQEISQAAKRVYIKWRSHFEDHLSRPLMEVRCDLKTERLRTSGKKLLTDALQVETNHSLPEAIEREVFQEHRRLVNNNYKRSIRALVFLLKNQQNIRTKVLAGEITVKSLVKENKK
;
A
#
# COMPACT_ATOMS: atom_id res chain seq x y z
N MET A 1 -33.37 -48.72 27.07
CA MET A 1 -33.12 -47.73 28.15
C MET A 1 -33.14 -46.33 27.54
N ASP A 2 -34.30 -45.87 27.08
CA ASP A 2 -34.50 -44.55 26.47
C ASP A 2 -34.99 -43.54 27.51
N LYS A 3 -34.12 -43.16 28.46
CA LYS A 3 -34.50 -42.30 29.58
C LYS A 3 -33.81 -40.94 29.67
N PHE A 4 -33.06 -40.49 28.67
CA PHE A 4 -32.39 -39.18 28.73
C PHE A 4 -32.28 -38.43 27.40
N VAL A 5 -33.41 -38.20 26.70
CA VAL A 5 -33.45 -37.18 25.63
C VAL A 5 -34.46 -36.10 26.00
N ILE A 6 -33.99 -35.05 26.68
CA ILE A 6 -34.75 -33.82 26.92
C ILE A 6 -34.62 -32.95 25.67
N ARG A 7 -35.67 -32.88 24.85
CA ARG A 7 -35.74 -31.94 23.73
C ARG A 7 -36.24 -30.60 24.24
N ASN A 8 -35.34 -29.65 24.45
CA ASN A 8 -35.74 -28.27 24.76
C ASN A 8 -36.44 -27.66 23.53
N PRO A 9 -37.57 -26.95 23.69
CA PRO A 9 -38.22 -26.26 22.60
C PRO A 9 -37.28 -25.16 22.06
N LYS A 10 -37.12 -25.10 20.74
CA LYS A 10 -36.34 -24.05 20.07
C LYS A 10 -36.90 -22.68 20.50
N THR A 11 -36.15 -21.95 21.31
CA THR A 11 -36.40 -20.54 21.55
C THR A 11 -36.38 -19.85 20.19
N LYS A 12 -37.43 -19.08 19.89
CA LYS A 12 -37.49 -18.24 18.68
C LYS A 12 -36.22 -17.42 18.64
N THR A 13 -35.33 -17.76 17.71
CA THR A 13 -34.10 -17.05 17.49
C THR A 13 -34.52 -15.66 17.07
N ILE A 14 -34.32 -14.67 17.95
CA ILE A 14 -34.41 -13.27 17.59
C ILE A 14 -33.38 -13.10 16.48
N SER A 15 -33.87 -12.97 15.25
CA SER A 15 -33.02 -12.74 14.09
C SER A 15 -32.08 -11.58 14.44
N PRO A 16 -30.75 -11.73 14.25
CA PRO A 16 -29.84 -10.64 14.51
C PRO A 16 -30.31 -9.43 13.70
N LYS A 17 -30.52 -8.29 14.39
CA LYS A 17 -30.96 -7.02 13.78
C LYS A 17 -30.15 -6.81 12.50
N SER A 18 -30.84 -6.65 11.36
CA SER A 18 -30.22 -6.42 10.07
C SER A 18 -29.22 -5.26 10.19
N SER A 19 -27.95 -5.53 9.88
CA SER A 19 -26.95 -4.47 9.75
C SER A 19 -27.47 -3.39 8.80
N PRO A 20 -27.24 -2.09 9.06
CA PRO A 20 -27.68 -1.02 8.17
C PRO A 20 -27.24 -1.33 6.74
N SER A 21 -28.17 -1.25 5.78
CA SER A 21 -27.89 -1.58 4.39
C SER A 21 -26.70 -0.73 3.92
N LYS A 22 -25.64 -1.38 3.43
CA LYS A 22 -24.49 -0.66 2.88
C LYS A 22 -25.00 0.34 1.82
N PRO A 23 -24.50 1.59 1.83
CA PRO A 23 -24.95 2.58 0.86
C PRO A 23 -24.72 2.05 -0.55
N LYS A 24 -25.72 2.19 -1.42
CA LYS A 24 -25.61 1.82 -2.84
C LYS A 24 -24.51 2.68 -3.46
N LEU A 25 -23.36 2.07 -3.75
CA LEU A 25 -22.28 2.74 -4.46
C LEU A 25 -22.72 2.93 -5.92
N LYS A 26 -22.74 4.18 -6.39
CA LYS A 26 -22.96 4.48 -7.80
C LYS A 26 -21.62 4.49 -8.51
N GLN A 27 -21.57 3.91 -9.71
CA GLN A 27 -20.41 4.04 -10.56
C GLN A 27 -20.26 5.50 -11.02
N THR A 28 -19.03 6.02 -10.96
CA THR A 28 -18.69 7.37 -11.41
C THR A 28 -17.89 7.29 -12.70
N THR A 29 -18.00 8.32 -13.55
CA THR A 29 -17.22 8.40 -14.79
C THR A 29 -15.76 8.76 -14.48
N ILE A 30 -14.83 8.27 -15.29
CA ILE A 30 -13.40 8.51 -15.10
C ILE A 30 -13.07 10.01 -15.10
N GLU A 31 -13.75 10.79 -15.94
CA GLU A 31 -13.61 12.23 -16.06
C GLU A 31 -14.07 12.99 -14.80
N SER A 32 -14.90 12.40 -13.95
CA SER A 32 -15.33 13.05 -12.70
C SER A 32 -14.21 13.12 -11.65
N LEU A 33 -13.20 12.25 -11.76
CA LEU A 33 -12.09 12.16 -10.82
C LEU A 33 -11.25 13.45 -10.82
N LYS A 34 -10.77 13.86 -9.65
CA LYS A 34 -10.01 15.10 -9.47
C LYS A 34 -8.66 15.11 -10.22
N GLY A 35 -7.98 13.97 -10.28
CA GLY A 35 -6.66 13.83 -10.91
C GLY A 35 -6.71 13.53 -12.41
N VAL A 36 -7.89 13.25 -12.96
CA VAL A 36 -8.07 13.02 -14.40
C VAL A 36 -8.41 14.36 -15.03
N VAL A 37 -7.56 14.80 -15.96
CA VAL A 37 -7.72 16.09 -16.63
C VAL A 37 -7.62 15.91 -18.12
N ILE A 38 -8.59 16.49 -18.84
CA ILE A 38 -8.61 16.55 -20.29
C ILE A 38 -7.71 17.71 -20.72
N VAL A 39 -6.66 17.41 -21.49
CA VAL A 39 -5.64 18.39 -21.87
C VAL A 39 -6.23 19.52 -22.71
N GLU A 40 -7.17 19.20 -23.60
CA GLU A 40 -7.84 20.18 -24.45
C GLU A 40 -8.63 21.21 -23.62
N ASP A 41 -9.31 20.77 -22.55
CA ASP A 41 -10.02 21.69 -21.66
C ASP A 41 -9.05 22.65 -20.95
N ILE A 42 -7.86 22.17 -20.55
CA ILE A 42 -6.84 23.06 -19.97
C ILE A 42 -6.38 24.09 -21.01
N LEU A 43 -6.16 23.69 -22.26
CA LEU A 43 -5.72 24.60 -23.32
C LEU A 43 -6.82 25.61 -23.69
N ARG A 44 -8.08 25.19 -23.68
CA ARG A 44 -9.24 26.08 -23.84
C ARG A 44 -9.30 27.12 -22.72
N HIS A 45 -9.26 26.69 -21.46
CA HIS A 45 -9.24 27.61 -20.31
C HIS A 45 -8.00 28.51 -20.31
N LYS A 46 -6.83 27.98 -20.67
CA LYS A 46 -5.60 28.76 -20.85
C LYS A 46 -5.81 29.92 -21.81
N SER A 47 -6.46 29.67 -22.94
CA SER A 47 -6.73 30.68 -23.95
C SER A 47 -7.62 31.78 -23.40
N ILE A 48 -8.71 31.42 -22.70
CA ILE A 48 -9.61 32.38 -22.02
C ILE A 48 -8.84 33.22 -20.99
N LEU A 49 -7.92 32.61 -20.22
CA LEU A 49 -7.16 33.32 -19.20
C LEU A 49 -6.06 34.24 -19.74
N VAL A 50 -5.60 34.02 -20.98
CA VAL A 50 -4.55 34.82 -21.63
C VAL A 50 -5.14 35.97 -22.45
N LEU A 51 -6.33 35.76 -23.02
CA LEU A 51 -7.01 36.76 -23.84
C LEU A 51 -7.39 37.97 -22.98
N LYS A 52 -6.90 39.15 -23.37
CA LYS A 52 -7.23 40.42 -22.71
C LYS A 52 -8.67 40.87 -22.94
N THR A 53 -9.33 40.29 -23.94
CA THR A 53 -10.72 40.58 -24.30
C THR A 53 -11.72 39.76 -23.48
N SER A 54 -11.26 38.81 -22.68
CA SER A 54 -12.14 37.96 -21.89
C SER A 54 -12.81 38.75 -20.76
N SER A 55 -14.10 38.49 -20.59
CA SER A 55 -14.87 39.14 -19.54
C SER A 55 -14.45 38.63 -18.15
N LYS A 56 -14.66 39.47 -17.13
CA LYS A 56 -14.40 39.11 -15.72
C LYS A 56 -15.11 37.80 -15.32
N GLY A 57 -16.35 37.59 -15.78
CA GLY A 57 -17.13 36.39 -15.50
C GLY A 57 -16.53 35.12 -16.11
N GLU A 58 -16.06 35.18 -17.35
CA GLU A 58 -15.43 34.03 -18.04
C GLU A 58 -14.11 33.61 -17.39
N ILE A 59 -13.32 34.58 -16.92
CA ILE A 59 -12.08 34.34 -16.19
C ILE A 59 -12.38 33.64 -14.87
N LEU A 60 -13.37 34.13 -14.12
CA LEU A 60 -13.77 33.52 -12.84
C LEU A 60 -14.32 32.09 -13.04
N ASN A 61 -15.19 31.88 -14.03
CA ASN A 61 -15.71 30.55 -14.35
C ASN A 61 -14.58 29.59 -14.74
N SER A 62 -13.63 30.05 -15.56
CA SER A 62 -12.47 29.25 -15.94
C SER A 62 -11.59 28.88 -14.74
N LEU A 63 -11.35 29.81 -13.81
CA LEU A 63 -10.62 29.52 -12.58
C LEU A 63 -11.36 28.53 -11.66
N GLN A 64 -12.69 28.63 -11.59
CA GLN A 64 -13.51 27.68 -10.82
C GLN A 64 -13.45 26.27 -11.41
N GLU A 65 -13.60 26.12 -12.72
CA GLU A 65 -13.50 24.82 -13.41
C GLU A 65 -12.10 24.22 -13.26
N LEU A 66 -11.04 25.01 -13.48
CA LEU A 66 -9.66 24.58 -13.23
C LEU A 66 -9.43 24.15 -11.78
N GLY A 67 -10.07 24.83 -10.84
CA GLY A 67 -10.02 24.50 -9.41
C GLY A 67 -10.69 23.17 -9.05
N LYS A 68 -11.61 22.64 -9.87
CA LYS A 68 -12.22 21.32 -9.63
C LYS A 68 -11.23 20.18 -9.89
N LYS A 69 -10.25 20.42 -10.76
CA LYS A 69 -9.25 19.45 -11.20
C LYS A 69 -7.87 19.73 -10.60
N ILE A 70 -7.02 18.71 -10.60
CA ILE A 70 -5.63 18.80 -10.18
C ILE A 70 -4.80 18.19 -11.31
N PRO A 71 -4.28 19.03 -12.23
CA PRO A 71 -3.42 18.57 -13.32
C PRO A 71 -2.17 17.89 -12.78
N SER A 72 -1.66 16.89 -13.51
CA SER A 72 -0.37 16.28 -13.19
C SER A 72 0.78 17.27 -13.44
N ARG A 73 1.96 16.99 -12.85
CA ARG A 73 3.12 17.88 -12.99
C ARG A 73 3.54 18.08 -14.44
N ASN A 74 3.51 17.01 -15.25
CA ASN A 74 3.84 17.07 -16.67
C ASN A 74 2.86 17.97 -17.44
N VAL A 75 1.56 17.73 -17.26
CA VAL A 75 0.51 18.55 -17.90
C VAL A 75 0.65 20.02 -17.51
N MET A 76 0.97 20.32 -16.24
CA MET A 76 1.15 21.69 -15.79
C MET A 76 2.42 22.36 -16.38
N LEU A 77 3.48 21.60 -16.62
CA LEU A 77 4.71 22.07 -17.27
C LEU A 77 4.49 22.31 -18.76
N ASP A 78 3.88 21.35 -19.46
CA ASP A 78 3.66 21.39 -20.91
C ASP A 78 2.70 22.51 -21.30
N THR A 79 1.56 22.60 -20.62
CA THR A 79 0.56 23.64 -20.88
C THR A 79 0.99 25.01 -20.35
N LYS A 80 1.91 25.06 -19.38
CA LYS A 80 2.33 26.26 -18.62
C LYS A 80 1.18 26.95 -17.88
N ILE A 81 0.05 26.26 -17.65
CA ILE A 81 -1.14 26.84 -17.01
C ILE A 81 -0.85 27.35 -15.59
N GLY A 82 0.03 26.66 -14.86
CA GLY A 82 0.43 27.07 -13.50
C GLY A 82 1.08 28.46 -13.46
N ARG A 83 1.85 28.83 -14.48
CA ARG A 83 2.48 30.16 -14.57
C ARG A 83 1.43 31.25 -14.82
N ILE A 84 0.42 30.95 -15.62
CA ILE A 84 -0.67 31.87 -15.94
C ILE A 84 -1.51 32.13 -14.68
N VAL A 85 -1.93 31.07 -13.98
CA VAL A 85 -2.66 31.21 -12.70
C VAL A 85 -1.82 31.99 -11.68
N SER A 86 -0.52 31.72 -11.58
CA SER A 86 0.39 32.47 -10.71
C SER A 86 0.47 33.97 -11.07
N LYS A 87 0.45 34.30 -12.37
CA LYS A 87 0.40 35.69 -12.82
C LYS A 87 -0.93 36.36 -12.45
N LEU A 88 -2.06 35.66 -12.64
CA LEU A 88 -3.39 36.14 -12.30
C LEU A 88 -3.58 36.40 -10.80
N CYS A 89 -2.82 35.72 -9.93
CA CYS A 89 -2.79 36.04 -8.49
C CYS A 89 -2.34 37.48 -8.20
N LYS A 90 -1.64 38.14 -9.13
CA LYS A 90 -1.15 39.52 -9.01
C LYS A 90 -1.97 40.54 -9.80
N ASN A 91 -3.13 40.15 -10.32
CA ASN A 91 -4.02 41.06 -11.03
C ASN A 91 -4.58 42.14 -10.10
N GLU A 92 -4.93 43.29 -10.69
CA GLU A 92 -5.55 44.43 -10.02
C GLU A 92 -6.94 44.10 -9.47
N ASP A 93 -7.70 43.28 -10.21
CA ASP A 93 -9.01 42.78 -9.77
C ASP A 93 -8.88 41.82 -8.58
N GLN A 94 -9.36 42.26 -7.42
CA GLN A 94 -9.28 41.51 -6.17
C GLN A 94 -10.00 40.16 -6.24
N GLU A 95 -11.16 40.07 -6.90
CA GLU A 95 -11.92 38.83 -7.05
C GLU A 95 -11.18 37.78 -7.89
N ILE A 96 -10.59 38.20 -9.02
CA ILE A 96 -9.80 37.33 -9.89
C ILE A 96 -8.53 36.88 -9.16
N SER A 97 -7.85 37.81 -8.48
CA SER A 97 -6.67 37.52 -7.67
C SER A 97 -6.97 36.48 -6.59
N GLN A 98 -8.07 36.64 -5.84
CA GLN A 98 -8.48 35.69 -4.81
C GLN A 98 -8.83 34.32 -5.37
N ALA A 99 -9.59 34.27 -6.47
CA ALA A 99 -9.94 33.01 -7.14
C ALA A 99 -8.67 32.27 -7.63
N ALA A 100 -7.74 32.99 -8.27
CA ALA A 100 -6.47 32.44 -8.73
C ALA A 100 -5.61 31.94 -7.57
N LYS A 101 -5.54 32.69 -6.45
CA LYS A 101 -4.81 32.28 -5.24
C LYS A 101 -5.36 30.97 -4.66
N ARG A 102 -6.69 30.80 -4.60
CA ARG A 102 -7.31 29.55 -4.11
C ARG A 102 -6.89 28.35 -4.96
N VAL A 103 -6.93 28.48 -6.29
CA VAL A 103 -6.49 27.43 -7.22
C VAL A 103 -5.00 27.13 -7.05
N TYR A 104 -4.18 28.19 -7.00
CA TYR A 104 -2.72 28.06 -6.83
C TYR A 104 -2.35 27.35 -5.52
N ILE A 105 -2.91 27.78 -4.39
CA ILE A 105 -2.67 27.16 -3.08
C ILE A 105 -3.11 25.71 -3.11
N LYS A 106 -4.29 25.40 -3.65
CA LYS A 106 -4.81 24.04 -3.73
C LYS A 106 -3.90 23.10 -4.54
N TRP A 107 -3.40 23.56 -5.68
CA TRP A 107 -2.45 22.77 -6.47
C TRP A 107 -1.13 22.60 -5.75
N ARG A 108 -0.58 23.67 -5.17
CA ARG A 108 0.68 23.64 -4.44
C ARG A 108 0.63 22.71 -3.23
N SER A 109 -0.40 22.85 -2.39
CA SER A 109 -0.59 22.01 -1.20
C SER A 109 -0.74 20.54 -1.58
N HIS A 110 -1.46 20.23 -2.67
CA HIS A 110 -1.56 18.85 -3.16
C HIS A 110 -0.19 18.26 -3.50
N PHE A 111 0.69 18.99 -4.18
CA PHE A 111 2.02 18.47 -4.48
C PHE A 111 2.91 18.35 -3.23
N GLU A 112 2.85 19.32 -2.31
CA GLU A 112 3.59 19.27 -1.05
C GLU A 112 3.12 18.09 -0.16
N ASP A 113 1.80 17.87 -0.06
CA ASP A 113 1.20 16.74 0.66
C ASP A 113 1.54 15.39 0.02
N HIS A 114 1.69 15.34 -1.31
CA HIS A 114 2.06 14.11 -2.00
C HIS A 114 3.55 13.79 -1.88
N LEU A 115 4.41 14.79 -1.72
CA LEU A 115 5.85 14.60 -1.46
C LEU A 115 6.11 14.06 -0.05
N SER A 116 5.31 14.47 0.94
CA SER A 116 5.46 14.05 2.33
C SER A 116 4.91 12.65 2.63
N ARG A 117 4.15 12.05 1.70
CA ARG A 117 3.63 10.68 1.88
C ARG A 117 4.77 9.67 1.81
N PRO A 118 4.97 8.84 2.85
CA PRO A 118 5.93 7.76 2.76
C PRO A 118 5.51 6.82 1.63
N LEU A 119 6.47 6.34 0.85
CA LEU A 119 6.22 5.27 -0.10
C LEU A 119 5.71 4.06 0.69
N MET A 120 4.53 3.56 0.32
CA MET A 120 3.98 2.36 0.94
C MET A 120 4.83 1.16 0.50
N GLU A 121 5.76 0.74 1.35
CA GLU A 121 6.43 -0.54 1.19
C GLU A 121 5.38 -1.64 1.37
N VAL A 122 5.18 -2.45 0.32
CA VAL A 122 4.32 -3.64 0.42
C VAL A 122 5.05 -4.67 1.28
N ARG A 123 4.84 -4.60 2.59
CA ARG A 123 5.29 -5.61 3.55
C ARG A 123 4.35 -6.82 3.55
N CYS A 124 4.83 -7.93 4.11
CA CYS A 124 3.96 -9.06 4.43
C CYS A 124 2.92 -8.63 5.48
N ASP A 125 1.82 -9.36 5.60
CA ASP A 125 0.91 -9.19 6.73
C ASP A 125 1.63 -9.46 8.06
N LEU A 126 1.20 -8.76 9.11
CA LEU A 126 1.85 -8.80 10.43
C LEU A 126 1.94 -10.23 11.00
N LYS A 127 0.98 -11.10 10.68
CA LYS A 127 0.98 -12.50 11.15
C LYS A 127 2.09 -13.31 10.48
N THR A 128 2.24 -13.17 9.16
CA THR A 128 3.35 -13.77 8.41
C THR A 128 4.69 -13.25 8.90
N GLU A 129 4.83 -11.94 9.10
CA GLU A 129 6.06 -11.33 9.61
C GLU A 129 6.45 -11.89 10.99
N ARG A 130 5.51 -11.96 11.94
CA ARG A 130 5.73 -12.52 13.28
C ARG A 130 6.14 -14.00 13.26
N LEU A 131 5.52 -14.80 12.38
CA LEU A 131 5.85 -16.22 12.27
C LEU A 131 7.25 -16.44 11.67
N ARG A 132 7.59 -15.68 10.62
CA ARG A 132 8.92 -15.77 9.99
C ARG A 132 10.02 -15.28 10.92
N THR A 133 9.80 -14.15 11.61
CA THR A 133 10.75 -13.64 12.63
C THR A 133 10.92 -14.63 13.80
N SER A 134 9.86 -15.27 14.28
CA SER A 134 9.97 -16.32 15.30
C SER A 134 10.75 -17.54 14.79
N GLY A 135 10.52 -17.98 13.54
CA GLY A 135 11.31 -19.05 12.92
C GLY A 135 12.80 -18.73 12.81
N LYS A 136 13.13 -17.49 12.40
CA LYS A 136 14.52 -17.00 12.37
C LYS A 136 15.17 -17.05 13.76
N LYS A 137 14.48 -16.58 14.80
CA LYS A 137 15.00 -16.65 16.19
C LYS A 137 15.33 -18.08 16.61
N LEU A 138 14.43 -19.03 16.33
CA LEU A 138 14.68 -20.44 16.65
C LEU A 138 15.89 -21.03 15.90
N LEU A 139 16.10 -20.61 14.64
CA LEU A 139 17.26 -21.03 13.85
C LEU A 139 18.56 -20.40 14.36
N THR A 140 18.54 -19.12 14.75
CA THR A 140 19.67 -18.45 15.41
C THR A 140 20.07 -19.18 16.68
N ASP A 141 19.10 -19.52 17.54
CA ASP A 141 19.34 -20.26 18.77
C ASP A 141 19.89 -21.67 18.50
N ALA A 142 19.42 -22.34 17.45
CA ALA A 142 19.88 -23.67 17.08
C ALA A 142 21.30 -23.68 16.53
N LEU A 143 21.67 -22.66 15.76
CA LEU A 143 23.01 -22.51 15.20
C LEU A 143 24.02 -21.94 16.22
N GLN A 144 23.55 -21.41 17.35
CA GLN A 144 24.38 -20.76 18.38
C GLN A 144 25.24 -19.62 17.83
N VAL A 145 24.64 -18.79 16.97
CA VAL A 145 25.32 -17.65 16.33
C VAL A 145 24.71 -16.35 16.82
N GLU A 146 25.45 -15.26 16.66
CA GLU A 146 24.98 -13.92 16.95
C GLU A 146 23.68 -13.59 16.19
N THR A 147 22.87 -12.72 16.79
CA THR A 147 21.54 -12.34 16.28
C THR A 147 21.56 -11.68 14.91
N ASN A 148 22.70 -11.13 14.49
CA ASN A 148 22.89 -10.44 13.20
C ASN A 148 23.50 -11.33 12.11
N HIS A 149 23.63 -12.62 12.36
CA HIS A 149 24.22 -13.52 11.37
C HIS A 149 23.28 -13.76 10.18
N SER A 150 23.82 -13.80 8.96
CA SER A 150 23.05 -13.92 7.72
C SER A 150 22.52 -15.34 7.45
N LEU A 151 23.14 -16.36 8.04
CA LEU A 151 22.82 -17.77 7.79
C LEU A 151 21.41 -18.21 8.26
N PRO A 152 20.94 -17.90 9.49
CA PRO A 152 19.55 -18.17 9.89
C PRO A 152 18.53 -17.55 8.94
N GLU A 153 18.81 -16.34 8.44
CA GLU A 153 17.96 -15.66 7.47
C GLU A 153 17.99 -16.36 6.10
N ALA A 154 19.16 -16.78 5.63
CA ALA A 154 19.27 -17.54 4.38
C ALA A 154 18.51 -18.87 4.44
N ILE A 155 18.65 -19.63 5.54
CA ILE A 155 17.92 -20.89 5.75
C ILE A 155 16.41 -20.64 5.76
N GLU A 156 15.95 -19.64 6.51
CA GLU A 156 14.51 -19.32 6.57
C GLU A 156 13.95 -18.91 5.20
N ARG A 157 14.69 -18.10 4.44
CA ARG A 157 14.28 -17.69 3.08
C ARG A 157 14.18 -18.88 2.13
N GLU A 158 15.12 -19.81 2.18
CA GLU A 158 15.08 -21.03 1.37
C GLU A 158 13.90 -21.94 1.77
N VAL A 159 13.65 -22.11 3.08
CA VAL A 159 12.46 -22.86 3.55
C VAL A 159 11.18 -22.18 3.06
N PHE A 160 11.09 -20.86 3.13
CA PHE A 160 9.92 -20.12 2.65
C PHE A 160 9.71 -20.29 1.14
N GLN A 161 10.79 -20.27 0.35
CA GLN A 161 10.74 -20.50 -1.09
C GLN A 161 10.29 -21.93 -1.43
N GLU A 162 10.81 -22.94 -0.74
CA GLU A 162 10.43 -24.35 -0.92
C GLU A 162 8.95 -24.64 -0.59
N HIS A 163 8.34 -23.82 0.27
CA HIS A 163 6.93 -23.87 0.63
C HIS A 163 6.06 -22.89 -0.18
N ARG A 164 6.52 -22.51 -1.38
CA ARG A 164 5.80 -21.63 -2.32
C ARG A 164 5.40 -20.29 -1.71
N ARG A 165 6.23 -19.75 -0.81
CA ARG A 165 6.00 -18.46 -0.12
C ARG A 165 4.73 -18.45 0.74
N LEU A 166 4.35 -19.60 1.29
CA LEU A 166 3.20 -19.75 2.17
C LEU A 166 3.62 -20.21 3.57
N VAL A 167 3.20 -19.45 4.59
CA VAL A 167 3.41 -19.83 6.00
C VAL A 167 2.27 -20.76 6.45
N ASN A 168 2.36 -22.03 6.06
CA ASN A 168 1.42 -23.08 6.44
C ASN A 168 1.99 -24.02 7.53
N ASN A 169 1.25 -25.07 7.90
CA ASN A 169 1.73 -26.04 8.89
C ASN A 169 2.94 -26.85 8.42
N ASN A 170 3.13 -27.03 7.11
CA ASN A 170 4.30 -27.73 6.55
C ASN A 170 5.55 -26.87 6.73
N TYR A 171 5.47 -25.57 6.41
CA TYR A 171 6.52 -24.59 6.69
C TYR A 171 6.95 -24.65 8.17
N LYS A 172 5.98 -24.62 9.10
CA LYS A 172 6.27 -24.70 10.54
C LYS A 172 6.89 -26.04 10.96
N ARG A 173 6.54 -27.15 10.29
CA ARG A 173 7.11 -28.48 10.56
C ARG A 173 8.56 -28.55 10.05
N SER A 174 8.81 -28.05 8.84
CA SER A 174 10.14 -27.99 8.24
C SER A 174 11.10 -27.12 9.07
N ILE A 175 10.67 -25.93 9.52
CA ILE A 175 11.48 -25.10 10.43
C ILE A 175 11.81 -25.84 11.73
N ARG A 176 10.83 -26.48 12.37
CA ARG A 176 11.07 -27.24 13.62
C ARG A 176 11.98 -28.44 13.41
N ALA A 177 11.84 -29.14 12.29
CA ALA A 177 12.70 -30.27 11.93
C ALA A 177 14.16 -29.81 11.77
N LEU A 178 14.39 -28.71 11.05
CA LEU A 178 15.71 -28.10 10.89
C LEU A 178 16.30 -27.65 12.23
N VAL A 179 15.51 -26.99 13.07
CA VAL A 179 15.94 -26.56 14.42
C VAL A 179 16.35 -27.75 15.26
N PHE A 180 15.57 -28.84 15.26
CA PHE A 180 15.90 -30.05 16.02
C PHE A 180 17.18 -30.74 15.49
N LEU A 181 17.32 -30.82 14.17
CA LEU A 181 18.51 -31.37 13.53
C LEU A 181 19.77 -30.57 13.92
N LEU A 182 19.73 -29.25 13.78
CA LEU A 182 20.86 -28.37 14.07
C LEU A 182 21.23 -28.35 15.56
N LYS A 183 20.25 -28.54 16.45
CA LYS A 183 20.52 -28.65 17.90
C LYS A 183 21.18 -29.97 18.29
N ASN A 184 20.79 -31.08 17.66
CA ASN A 184 21.24 -32.40 18.10
C ASN A 184 22.46 -32.93 17.33
N GLN A 185 22.63 -32.54 16.06
CA GLN A 185 23.70 -33.04 15.21
C GLN A 185 24.80 -31.98 15.03
N GLN A 186 25.73 -31.97 15.98
CA GLN A 186 26.86 -31.04 16.00
C GLN A 186 27.68 -31.07 14.69
N ASN A 187 27.87 -32.26 14.12
CA ASN A 187 28.61 -32.45 12.87
C ASN A 187 27.96 -31.71 11.69
N ILE A 188 26.63 -31.70 11.59
CA ILE A 188 25.95 -30.99 10.50
C ILE A 188 25.98 -29.49 10.77
N ARG A 189 25.86 -29.07 12.02
CA ARG A 189 25.97 -27.66 12.39
C ARG A 189 27.33 -27.07 12.01
N THR A 190 28.43 -27.73 12.36
CA THR A 190 29.79 -27.25 12.01
C THR A 190 30.01 -27.22 10.51
N LYS A 191 29.54 -28.23 9.76
CA LYS A 191 29.62 -28.26 8.29
C LYS A 191 28.82 -27.15 7.61
N VAL A 192 27.64 -26.82 8.13
CA VAL A 192 26.82 -25.72 7.62
C VAL A 192 27.47 -24.36 7.94
N LEU A 193 28.08 -24.21 9.12
CA LEU A 193 28.84 -23.01 9.49
C LEU A 193 30.11 -22.84 8.65
N ALA A 194 30.81 -23.94 8.34
CA ALA A 194 31.98 -23.96 7.47
C ALA A 194 31.63 -23.78 5.98
N GLY A 195 30.34 -23.84 5.62
CA GLY A 195 29.88 -23.69 4.23
C GLY A 195 30.04 -24.96 3.36
N GLU A 196 30.41 -26.10 3.95
CA GLU A 196 30.55 -27.38 3.23
C GLU A 196 29.20 -27.91 2.73
N ILE A 197 28.12 -27.62 3.46
CA ILE A 197 26.75 -27.98 3.07
C ILE A 197 26.02 -26.73 2.61
N THR A 198 25.53 -26.74 1.37
CA THR A 198 24.71 -25.65 0.85
C THR A 198 23.35 -25.59 1.55
N VAL A 199 22.91 -24.39 1.92
CA VAL A 199 21.60 -24.13 2.54
C VAL A 199 20.45 -24.79 1.78
N LYS A 200 20.49 -24.74 0.45
CA LYS A 200 19.47 -25.32 -0.42
C LYS A 200 19.36 -26.85 -0.27
N SER A 201 20.49 -27.55 -0.19
CA SER A 201 20.52 -29.00 -0.01
C SER A 201 20.00 -29.40 1.38
N LEU A 202 20.47 -28.69 2.41
CA LEU A 202 20.02 -28.88 3.80
C LEU A 202 18.49 -28.76 3.94
N VAL A 203 17.91 -27.73 3.32
CA VAL A 203 16.46 -27.48 3.38
C VAL A 203 15.67 -28.52 2.60
N LYS A 204 16.15 -28.96 1.44
CA LYS A 204 15.47 -29.98 0.62
C LYS A 204 15.41 -31.34 1.31
N GLU A 205 16.49 -31.76 1.95
CA GLU A 205 16.56 -33.05 2.66
C GLU A 205 15.64 -33.10 3.89
N ASN A 206 15.39 -31.94 4.51
CA ASN A 206 14.63 -31.82 5.76
C ASN A 206 13.20 -31.28 5.57
N LYS A 207 12.71 -31.30 4.33
CA LYS A 207 11.34 -30.90 4.00
C LYS A 207 10.32 -31.89 4.57
N LYS A 208 9.26 -31.36 5.17
CA LYS A 208 8.13 -32.14 5.73
C LYS A 208 6.81 -31.78 5.06
#